data_AF-A0A2G3AFY8-F1
#
_entry.id   AF-A0A2G3AFY8-F1
#
_cell.length_a   1.000
_cell.length_b   1.000
_cell.length_c   1.000
_cell.angle_alpha   90.00
_cell.angle_beta   90.00
_cell.angle_gamma   90.00
#
_symmetry.space_group_name_H-M   'P 1'
#
loop_
_entity.id
_entity.type
_entity.pdbx_description
1 polymer ?
#
loop_
_entity_poly.entity_id
_entity_poly.type
_entity_poly.pdbx_seq_one_letter_code
_entity_poly.pdbx_strand_id
1 'polypeptide(L)'
;KVNIYTDNNTFQETRWTSLRVGDLIKVFKDEYFHTDLLLLSSSYEDGKCYVETSNLDGKTNLKVKHSLNITSSLNDDISFQNFKVVVKCEDPNEDLYTFIGTLYYDKQQNPLLVQQILLRGSKLWNTDYVDGVVIFTGHDTKVMENSTDPLYKRSGIEKRMDRIIYVVFGTLITIAFIGLIFFGIETKNEISGALVLYGYLIPISLYVSIELMKVLKSIFINQDMQMHYEKTDKPAIARISNLNEELRQVDTILFGKMGILTCNSMEFVKCSITGVAYGRVVIEVERDLEKQKRDEA
;
A
#
# COMPACT_ATOMS: atom_id res chain seq x y z
N LYS A 1 -2.48 -7.45 15.80
CA LYS A 1 -2.58 -8.82 16.34
C LYS A 1 -4.01 -9.29 16.03
N VAL A 2 -4.33 -10.58 16.12
CA VAL A 2 -5.64 -11.13 15.72
C VAL A 2 -6.10 -12.18 16.72
N ASN A 3 -7.39 -12.25 16.99
CA ASN A 3 -7.95 -13.24 17.90
C ASN A 3 -8.41 -14.45 17.10
N ILE A 4 -7.70 -15.57 17.25
CA ILE A 4 -7.99 -16.83 16.57
C ILE A 4 -8.65 -17.79 17.55
N TYR A 5 -9.67 -18.51 17.09
CA TYR A 5 -10.29 -19.58 17.86
C TYR A 5 -9.38 -20.81 17.85
N THR A 6 -9.00 -21.28 19.03
CA THR A 6 -8.07 -22.41 19.19
C THR A 6 -8.79 -23.69 19.61
N ASP A 7 -8.12 -24.83 19.48
CA ASP A 7 -8.62 -26.15 19.92
C ASP A 7 -9.01 -26.20 21.41
N ASN A 8 -8.53 -25.24 22.20
CA ASN A 8 -8.91 -25.06 23.61
C ASN A 8 -10.28 -24.39 23.77
N ASN A 9 -11.07 -24.28 22.70
CA ASN A 9 -12.38 -23.64 22.66
C ASN A 9 -12.37 -22.20 23.19
N THR A 10 -11.28 -21.49 22.95
CA THR A 10 -11.08 -20.11 23.41
C THR A 10 -10.38 -19.30 22.32
N PHE A 11 -10.71 -18.00 22.29
CA PHE A 11 -10.02 -17.03 21.44
C PHE A 11 -8.68 -16.64 22.06
N GLN A 12 -7.61 -16.81 21.29
CA GLN A 12 -6.27 -16.43 21.69
C GLN A 12 -5.71 -15.37 20.74
N GLU A 13 -5.05 -14.37 21.31
CA GLU A 13 -4.39 -13.33 20.53
C GLU A 13 -3.10 -13.85 19.90
N THR A 14 -3.00 -13.77 18.57
CA THR A 14 -1.84 -14.23 17.77
C THR A 14 -1.40 -13.16 16.77
N ARG A 15 -0.28 -13.42 16.06
CA ARG A 15 0.20 -12.54 14.99
C ARG A 15 -0.57 -12.84 13.71
N TRP A 16 -0.94 -11.80 12.97
CA TRP A 16 -1.66 -11.96 11.69
C TRP A 16 -0.89 -12.82 10.67
N THR A 17 0.44 -12.88 10.78
CA THR A 17 1.31 -13.72 9.94
C THR A 17 1.14 -15.23 10.14
N SER A 18 0.50 -15.67 11.24
CA SER A 18 0.22 -17.10 11.48
C SER A 18 -1.14 -17.55 10.98
N LEU A 19 -1.98 -16.64 10.45
CA LEU A 19 -3.30 -16.97 9.95
C LEU A 19 -3.22 -17.89 8.72
N ARG A 20 -4.08 -18.90 8.71
CA ARG A 20 -4.25 -19.87 7.63
C ARG A 20 -5.70 -19.88 7.16
N VAL A 21 -5.88 -20.38 5.94
CA VAL A 21 -7.23 -20.58 5.37
C VAL A 21 -8.00 -21.57 6.24
N GLY A 22 -9.24 -21.22 6.57
CA GLY A 22 -10.10 -22.01 7.45
C GLY A 22 -10.04 -21.62 8.93
N ASP A 23 -9.09 -20.76 9.33
CA ASP A 23 -9.04 -20.27 10.71
C ASP A 23 -10.29 -19.42 11.04
N LEU A 24 -10.89 -19.66 12.20
CA LEU A 24 -11.97 -18.84 12.74
C LEU A 24 -11.35 -17.69 13.54
N ILE A 25 -11.70 -16.46 13.18
CA ILE A 25 -11.18 -15.27 13.83
C ILE A 25 -12.30 -14.34 14.30
N LYS A 26 -12.05 -13.67 15.42
CA LYS A 26 -12.90 -12.62 15.97
C LYS A 26 -12.20 -11.27 15.79
N VAL A 27 -12.87 -10.34 15.11
CA VAL A 27 -12.35 -9.00 14.83
C VAL A 27 -13.19 -7.99 15.59
N PHE A 28 -12.53 -7.11 16.35
CA PHE A 28 -13.20 -6.14 17.20
C PHE A 28 -13.44 -4.81 16.48
N LYS A 29 -14.31 -3.99 17.08
CA LYS A 29 -14.60 -2.63 16.62
C LYS A 29 -13.33 -1.84 16.36
N ASP A 30 -13.34 -1.08 15.26
CA ASP A 30 -12.24 -0.21 14.83
C ASP A 30 -10.94 -0.94 14.44
N GLU A 31 -10.98 -2.26 14.25
CA GLU A 31 -9.85 -3.03 13.73
C GLU A 31 -9.91 -3.21 12.20
N TYR A 32 -8.73 -3.40 11.60
CA TYR A 32 -8.60 -3.70 10.17
C TYR A 32 -8.64 -5.20 9.92
N PHE A 33 -9.27 -5.61 8.82
CA PHE A 33 -9.18 -6.99 8.35
C PHE A 33 -7.82 -7.25 7.72
N HIS A 34 -7.12 -8.29 8.18
CA HIS A 34 -5.79 -8.65 7.69
C HIS A 34 -5.81 -9.65 6.52
N THR A 35 -6.93 -10.34 6.33
CA THR A 35 -7.16 -11.38 5.32
C THR A 35 -8.58 -11.23 4.78
N ASP A 36 -8.93 -11.96 3.73
CA ASP A 36 -10.31 -11.98 3.23
C ASP A 36 -11.13 -12.99 4.04
N LEU A 37 -12.24 -12.54 4.63
CA LEU A 37 -13.04 -13.31 5.57
C LEU A 37 -14.44 -13.55 5.03
N LEU A 38 -14.98 -14.72 5.34
CA LEU A 38 -16.41 -15.00 5.30
C LEU A 38 -17.04 -14.57 6.61
N LEU A 39 -18.00 -13.64 6.57
CA LEU A 39 -18.77 -13.22 7.73
C LEU A 39 -19.73 -14.33 8.18
N LEU A 40 -19.52 -14.88 9.38
CA LEU A 40 -20.38 -15.89 9.98
C LEU A 40 -21.46 -15.26 10.86
N SER A 41 -21.05 -14.43 11.81
CA SER A 41 -21.95 -13.75 12.74
C SER A 41 -21.38 -12.38 13.10
N SER A 42 -22.24 -11.55 13.68
CA SER A 42 -21.92 -10.19 14.10
C SER A 42 -22.53 -9.94 15.46
N SER A 43 -22.01 -8.95 16.20
CA SER A 43 -22.59 -8.51 17.47
C SER A 43 -24.06 -8.07 17.37
N TYR A 44 -24.56 -7.72 16.18
CA TYR A 44 -25.96 -7.41 15.95
C TYR A 44 -26.80 -8.67 15.67
N GLU A 45 -28.00 -8.75 16.25
CA GLU A 45 -28.93 -9.88 16.07
C GLU A 45 -29.31 -10.11 14.59
N ASP A 46 -29.35 -9.04 13.79
CA ASP A 46 -29.63 -9.09 12.35
C ASP A 46 -28.46 -9.63 11.50
N GLY A 47 -27.31 -9.94 12.11
CA GLY A 47 -26.12 -10.40 11.38
C GLY A 47 -25.46 -9.35 10.49
N LYS A 48 -25.78 -8.07 10.70
CA LYS A 48 -25.28 -6.94 9.91
C LYS A 48 -23.99 -6.41 10.50
N CYS A 49 -23.03 -6.02 9.67
CA CYS A 49 -21.90 -5.20 10.10
C CYS A 49 -21.63 -4.06 9.11
N TYR A 50 -20.94 -3.03 9.59
CA TYR A 50 -20.56 -1.90 8.75
C TYR A 50 -19.06 -1.89 8.53
N VAL A 51 -18.66 -1.69 7.27
CA VAL A 51 -17.28 -1.75 6.85
C VAL A 51 -16.89 -0.47 6.13
N GLU A 52 -15.80 0.13 6.56
CA GLU A 52 -15.17 1.24 5.87
C GLU A 52 -14.21 0.70 4.79
N THR A 53 -14.42 1.08 3.53
CA THR A 53 -13.58 0.67 2.39
C THR A 53 -12.78 1.82 1.77
N SER A 54 -12.54 2.88 2.54
CA SER A 54 -11.79 4.07 2.10
C SER A 54 -10.39 3.70 1.57
N ASN A 55 -9.76 2.67 2.15
CA ASN A 55 -8.46 2.15 1.72
C ASN A 55 -8.48 1.36 0.40
N LEU A 56 -9.64 0.88 -0.04
CA LEU A 56 -9.76 0.00 -1.21
C LEU A 56 -10.24 0.76 -2.44
N ASP A 57 -11.35 1.47 -2.29
CA ASP A 57 -12.02 2.14 -3.42
C ASP A 57 -12.20 3.64 -3.20
N GLY A 58 -11.61 4.21 -2.13
CA GLY A 58 -11.69 5.64 -1.86
C GLY A 58 -13.12 6.14 -1.65
N LYS A 59 -14.04 5.29 -1.14
CA LYS A 59 -15.40 5.70 -0.79
C LYS A 59 -15.51 6.02 0.70
N THR A 60 -16.19 7.11 1.05
CA THR A 60 -16.45 7.54 2.45
C THR A 60 -17.60 6.79 3.09
N ASN A 61 -18.52 6.26 2.28
CA ASN A 61 -19.72 5.65 2.79
C ASN A 61 -19.40 4.27 3.36
N LEU A 62 -19.93 4.00 4.55
CA LEU A 62 -19.90 2.68 5.16
C LEU A 62 -20.69 1.71 4.28
N LYS A 63 -20.08 0.57 3.97
CA LYS A 63 -20.76 -0.53 3.28
C LYS A 63 -21.38 -1.46 4.31
N VAL A 64 -22.65 -1.76 4.13
CA VAL A 64 -23.34 -2.77 4.94
C VAL A 64 -23.00 -4.15 4.41
N LYS A 65 -22.61 -5.05 5.30
CA LYS A 65 -22.33 -6.47 5.05
C LYS A 65 -23.27 -7.30 5.90
N HIS A 66 -23.66 -8.46 5.39
CA HIS A 66 -24.65 -9.33 6.00
C HIS A 66 -24.07 -10.72 6.15
N SER A 67 -24.25 -11.35 7.31
CA SER A 67 -23.99 -12.78 7.44
C SER A 67 -25.08 -13.59 6.73
N LEU A 68 -24.85 -14.89 6.57
CA LEU A 68 -25.93 -15.79 6.21
C LEU A 68 -26.90 -15.95 7.38
N ASN A 69 -28.20 -16.00 7.11
CA ASN A 69 -29.23 -16.21 8.13
C ASN A 69 -29.00 -17.48 8.97
N ILE A 70 -28.39 -18.51 8.37
CA ILE A 70 -28.11 -19.81 9.00
C ILE A 70 -26.96 -19.70 10.02
N THR A 71 -26.00 -18.80 9.79
CA THR A 71 -24.83 -18.62 10.65
C THR A 71 -25.02 -17.46 11.64
N SER A 72 -26.02 -16.61 11.42
CA SER A 72 -26.29 -15.44 12.27
C SER A 72 -26.65 -15.78 13.72
N SER A 73 -27.06 -17.01 14.01
CA SER A 73 -27.34 -17.47 15.39
C SER A 73 -26.08 -17.92 16.15
N LEU A 74 -24.89 -17.91 15.53
CA LEU A 74 -23.62 -18.33 16.12
C LEU A 74 -22.97 -17.19 16.92
N ASN A 75 -23.61 -16.75 17.99
CA ASN A 75 -23.11 -15.63 18.81
C ASN A 75 -22.23 -16.09 19.99
N ASP A 76 -22.36 -17.34 20.41
CA ASP A 76 -21.62 -17.89 21.55
C ASP A 76 -20.40 -18.67 21.11
N ASP A 77 -19.29 -18.51 21.84
CA ASP A 77 -18.03 -19.23 21.61
C ASP A 77 -18.24 -20.77 21.65
N ILE A 78 -19.24 -21.24 22.40
CA ILE A 78 -19.59 -22.66 22.53
C ILE A 78 -20.29 -23.18 21.26
N SER A 79 -21.05 -22.33 20.57
CA SER A 79 -21.79 -22.72 19.36
C SER A 79 -20.87 -23.16 18.23
N PHE A 80 -19.61 -22.70 18.23
CA PHE A 80 -18.62 -23.09 17.22
C PHE A 80 -18.10 -24.52 17.39
N GLN A 81 -18.23 -25.15 18.57
CA GLN A 81 -17.71 -26.51 18.81
C GLN A 81 -18.37 -27.56 17.91
N ASN A 82 -19.66 -27.39 17.62
CA ASN A 82 -20.43 -28.31 16.79
C ASN A 82 -20.68 -27.77 15.38
N PHE A 83 -20.13 -26.60 15.05
CA PHE A 83 -20.35 -25.96 13.77
C PHE A 83 -19.39 -26.52 12.72
N LYS A 84 -19.86 -27.48 11.92
CA LYS A 84 -19.12 -28.03 10.79
C LYS A 84 -19.73 -27.56 9.48
N VAL A 85 -18.94 -26.83 8.69
CA VAL A 85 -19.34 -26.26 7.41
C VAL A 85 -18.27 -26.54 6.36
N VAL A 86 -18.68 -26.67 5.10
CA VAL A 86 -17.75 -26.73 3.97
C VAL A 86 -18.05 -25.55 3.06
N VAL A 87 -17.04 -24.70 2.83
CA VAL A 87 -17.14 -23.59 1.89
C VAL A 87 -16.40 -23.97 0.62
N LYS A 88 -17.08 -23.85 -0.53
CA LYS A 88 -16.44 -23.94 -1.84
C LYS A 88 -16.53 -22.58 -2.50
N CYS A 89 -15.42 -22.04 -2.97
CA CYS A 89 -15.38 -20.75 -3.65
C CYS A 89 -14.56 -20.86 -4.95
N GLU A 90 -14.68 -19.82 -5.76
CA GLU A 90 -13.81 -19.59 -6.91
C GLU A 90 -12.33 -19.45 -6.52
N ASP A 91 -11.45 -19.56 -7.53
CA ASP A 91 -10.03 -19.25 -7.39
C ASP A 91 -9.83 -17.74 -7.13
N PRO A 92 -8.74 -17.35 -6.45
CA PRO A 92 -8.38 -15.95 -6.23
C PRO A 92 -8.41 -15.12 -7.52
N ASN A 93 -8.98 -13.92 -7.45
CA ASN A 93 -9.05 -12.99 -8.59
C ASN A 93 -8.98 -11.53 -8.11
N GLU A 94 -8.66 -10.62 -9.04
CA GLU A 94 -8.44 -9.20 -8.79
C GLU A 94 -9.72 -8.36 -8.61
N ASP A 95 -10.91 -8.91 -8.88
CA ASP A 95 -12.15 -8.15 -8.86
C ASP A 95 -12.74 -8.07 -7.43
N LEU A 96 -12.74 -6.86 -6.88
CA LEU A 96 -13.25 -6.55 -5.54
C LEU A 96 -14.79 -6.63 -5.44
N TYR A 97 -15.50 -6.65 -6.56
CA TYR A 97 -16.97 -6.55 -6.62
C TYR A 97 -17.67 -7.84 -7.02
N THR A 98 -16.92 -8.90 -7.30
CA THR A 98 -17.45 -10.24 -7.58
C THR A 98 -16.90 -11.24 -6.58
N PHE A 99 -17.75 -12.20 -6.22
CA PHE A 99 -17.36 -13.34 -5.41
C PHE A 99 -18.37 -14.45 -5.65
N ILE A 100 -17.88 -15.60 -6.10
CA ILE A 100 -18.71 -16.78 -6.33
C ILE A 100 -18.30 -17.86 -5.33
N GLY A 101 -19.24 -18.26 -4.49
CA GLY A 101 -19.04 -19.36 -3.57
C GLY A 101 -20.34 -20.01 -3.14
N THR A 102 -20.23 -21.16 -2.48
CA THR A 102 -21.34 -21.91 -1.92
C THR A 102 -20.92 -22.46 -0.57
N LEU A 103 -21.74 -22.17 0.43
CA LEU A 103 -21.62 -22.69 1.78
C LEU A 103 -22.52 -23.91 1.93
N TYR A 104 -21.92 -25.04 2.30
CA TYR A 104 -22.58 -26.30 2.55
C TYR A 104 -22.68 -26.52 4.06
N TYR A 105 -23.89 -26.39 4.59
CA TYR A 105 -24.21 -26.60 6.01
C TYR A 105 -25.44 -27.50 6.12
N ASP A 106 -25.36 -28.55 6.94
CA ASP A 106 -26.44 -29.52 7.16
C ASP A 106 -27.14 -30.00 5.87
N LYS A 107 -26.35 -30.37 4.85
CA LYS A 107 -26.79 -30.80 3.51
C LYS A 107 -27.55 -29.74 2.68
N GLN A 108 -27.69 -28.51 3.17
CA GLN A 108 -28.22 -27.38 2.43
C GLN A 108 -27.09 -26.61 1.74
N GLN A 109 -27.36 -26.12 0.52
CA GLN A 109 -26.43 -25.30 -0.25
C GLN A 109 -26.90 -23.84 -0.21
N ASN A 110 -26.03 -22.96 0.23
CA ASN A 110 -26.32 -21.53 0.31
C ASN A 110 -25.32 -20.76 -0.55
N PRO A 111 -25.77 -20.06 -1.60
CA PRO A 111 -24.88 -19.26 -2.42
C PRO A 111 -24.31 -18.09 -1.60
N LEU A 112 -23.01 -17.88 -1.73
CA LEU A 112 -22.30 -16.75 -1.15
C LEU A 112 -22.26 -15.61 -2.17
N LEU A 113 -22.55 -14.41 -1.69
CA LEU A 113 -22.43 -13.16 -2.41
C LEU A 113 -21.31 -12.32 -1.80
N VAL A 114 -20.95 -11.25 -2.50
CA VAL A 114 -19.96 -10.27 -2.05
C VAL A 114 -20.37 -9.58 -0.74
N GLN A 115 -21.67 -9.60 -0.40
CA GLN A 115 -22.18 -9.03 0.85
C GLN A 115 -21.75 -9.81 2.10
N GLN A 116 -21.41 -11.10 1.96
CA GLN A 116 -20.89 -11.94 3.06
C GLN A 116 -19.36 -11.90 3.17
N ILE A 117 -18.65 -11.23 2.26
CA ILE A 117 -17.18 -11.20 2.24
C ILE A 117 -16.65 -9.88 2.81
N LEU A 118 -15.72 -9.99 3.74
CA LEU A 118 -14.97 -8.88 4.33
C LEU A 118 -13.56 -8.89 3.72
N LEU A 119 -13.22 -7.82 3.00
CA LEU A 119 -11.95 -7.74 2.27
C LEU A 119 -10.84 -7.20 3.16
N ARG A 120 -9.63 -7.72 2.97
CA ARG A 120 -8.40 -7.21 3.57
C ARG A 120 -8.29 -5.69 3.41
N GLY A 121 -7.76 -5.00 4.42
CA GLY A 121 -7.54 -3.55 4.39
C GLY A 121 -8.79 -2.69 4.60
N SER A 122 -9.99 -3.29 4.60
CA SER A 122 -11.19 -2.64 5.11
C SER A 122 -11.17 -2.60 6.64
N LYS A 123 -11.90 -1.66 7.23
CA LYS A 123 -12.00 -1.48 8.69
C LYS A 123 -13.41 -1.80 9.19
N LEU A 124 -13.51 -2.52 10.30
CA LEU A 124 -14.80 -2.74 10.97
C LEU A 124 -15.21 -1.44 11.68
N TRP A 125 -16.43 -0.99 11.43
CA TRP A 125 -16.95 0.27 11.97
C TRP A 125 -18.34 0.05 12.56
N ASN A 126 -18.70 0.82 13.59
CA ASN A 126 -20.03 0.78 14.21
C ASN A 126 -20.55 -0.65 14.51
N THR A 127 -19.69 -1.58 14.87
CA THR A 127 -20.05 -2.98 15.20
C THR A 127 -19.02 -3.45 16.21
N ASP A 128 -19.46 -4.05 17.33
CA ASP A 128 -18.57 -4.31 18.47
C ASP A 128 -17.59 -5.46 18.18
N TYR A 129 -18.08 -6.51 17.52
CA TYR A 129 -17.25 -7.59 17.00
C TYR A 129 -17.95 -8.30 15.84
N VAL A 130 -17.15 -9.01 15.05
CA VAL A 130 -17.60 -9.96 14.04
C VAL A 130 -16.79 -11.24 14.14
N ASP A 131 -17.47 -12.36 13.92
CA ASP A 131 -16.83 -13.67 13.77
C ASP A 131 -16.80 -14.05 12.29
N GLY A 132 -15.62 -14.43 11.81
CA GLY A 132 -15.42 -14.75 10.42
C GLY A 132 -14.39 -15.84 10.20
N VAL A 133 -14.55 -16.58 9.10
CA VAL A 133 -13.60 -17.62 8.69
C VAL A 133 -12.72 -17.08 7.58
N VAL A 134 -11.42 -17.33 7.69
CA VAL A 134 -10.45 -16.92 6.68
C VAL A 134 -10.64 -17.71 5.39
N ILE A 135 -10.91 -17.01 4.27
CA ILE A 135 -11.03 -17.61 2.93
C ILE A 135 -9.71 -17.50 2.18
N PHE A 136 -9.15 -16.29 2.08
CA PHE A 136 -7.89 -16.04 1.37
C PHE A 136 -6.87 -15.35 2.29
N THR A 137 -5.61 -15.75 2.17
CA THR A 137 -4.48 -15.20 2.94
C THR A 137 -3.36 -14.73 2.01
N GLY A 138 -2.49 -13.86 2.52
CA GLY A 138 -1.25 -13.51 1.81
C GLY A 138 -1.50 -12.85 0.45
N HIS A 139 -0.92 -13.43 -0.61
CA HIS A 139 -1.04 -12.93 -1.99
C HIS A 139 -2.41 -13.26 -2.61
N ASP A 140 -3.06 -14.33 -2.16
CA ASP A 140 -4.37 -14.79 -2.68
C ASP A 140 -5.53 -13.85 -2.29
N THR A 141 -5.32 -12.91 -1.37
CA THR A 141 -6.35 -11.91 -1.04
C THR A 141 -6.61 -11.01 -2.25
N LYS A 142 -7.87 -10.68 -2.53
CA LYS A 142 -8.26 -9.91 -3.72
C LYS A 142 -7.51 -8.58 -3.86
N VAL A 143 -7.18 -7.95 -2.73
CA VAL A 143 -6.43 -6.69 -2.68
C VAL A 143 -4.98 -6.84 -3.12
N MET A 144 -4.36 -7.98 -2.81
CA MET A 144 -2.99 -8.27 -3.22
C MET A 144 -2.94 -8.75 -4.66
N GLU A 145 -3.94 -9.51 -5.13
CA GLU A 145 -4.11 -9.82 -6.56
C GLU A 145 -4.30 -8.55 -7.40
N ASN A 146 -5.07 -7.58 -6.89
CA ASN A 146 -5.21 -6.27 -7.53
C ASN A 146 -3.95 -5.39 -7.42
N SER A 147 -2.97 -5.79 -6.59
CA SER A 147 -1.74 -5.04 -6.40
C SER A 147 -0.69 -5.44 -7.44
N THR A 148 -0.03 -4.46 -8.04
CA THR A 148 1.09 -4.74 -8.93
C THR A 148 2.35 -4.99 -8.11
N ASP A 149 3.10 -6.02 -8.47
CA ASP A 149 4.41 -6.27 -7.87
C ASP A 149 5.29 -5.01 -7.91
N PRO A 150 6.04 -4.73 -6.84
CA PRO A 150 6.88 -3.56 -6.78
C PRO A 150 7.97 -3.64 -7.84
N LEU A 151 7.81 -2.89 -8.93
CA LEU A 151 8.83 -2.77 -9.96
C LEU A 151 10.08 -2.10 -9.39
N TYR A 152 11.25 -2.65 -9.70
CA TYR A 152 12.52 -1.99 -9.37
C TYR A 152 12.62 -0.66 -10.12
N LYS A 153 12.56 0.44 -9.38
CA LYS A 153 12.64 1.80 -9.93
C LYS A 153 14.09 2.24 -10.03
N ARG A 154 14.53 2.51 -11.26
CA ARG A 154 15.86 3.04 -11.56
C ARG A 154 15.77 4.51 -11.97
N SER A 155 16.61 5.37 -11.39
CA SER A 155 16.60 6.79 -11.73
C SER A 155 17.07 7.02 -13.17
N GLY A 156 16.57 8.09 -13.80
CA GLY A 156 17.03 8.54 -15.10
C GLY A 156 18.50 8.94 -15.07
N ILE A 157 18.99 9.46 -13.94
CA ILE A 157 20.41 9.78 -13.73
C ILE A 157 21.27 8.51 -13.76
N GLU A 158 20.85 7.43 -13.10
CA GLU A 158 21.57 6.14 -13.18
C GLU A 158 21.63 5.61 -14.61
N LYS A 159 20.53 5.72 -15.39
CA LYS A 159 20.53 5.33 -16.81
C LYS A 159 21.49 6.18 -17.66
N ARG A 160 21.59 7.48 -17.36
CA ARG A 160 22.55 8.38 -18.03
C ARG A 160 24.00 8.06 -17.62
N MET A 161 24.22 7.74 -16.34
CA MET A 161 25.54 7.37 -15.83
C MET A 161 26.06 6.10 -16.50
N ASP A 162 25.23 5.07 -16.65
CA ASP A 162 25.60 3.85 -17.39
C ASP A 162 26.04 4.18 -18.82
N ARG A 163 25.30 5.07 -19.50
CA ARG A 163 25.68 5.51 -20.85
C ARG A 163 27.05 6.19 -20.87
N ILE A 164 27.33 7.05 -19.90
CA ILE A 164 28.65 7.70 -19.77
C ILE A 164 29.73 6.65 -19.52
N ILE A 165 29.47 5.66 -18.65
CA ILE A 165 30.39 4.55 -18.38
C ILE A 165 30.69 3.77 -19.65
N TYR A 166 29.68 3.42 -20.46
CA TYR A 166 29.90 2.73 -21.72
C TYR A 166 30.72 3.56 -22.71
N VAL A 167 30.49 4.87 -22.78
CA VAL A 167 31.28 5.78 -23.64
C VAL A 167 32.74 5.84 -23.16
N VAL A 168 32.97 6.08 -21.86
CA VAL A 168 34.33 6.14 -21.28
C VAL A 168 35.05 4.80 -21.46
N PHE A 169 34.38 3.68 -21.18
CA PHE A 169 34.92 2.35 -21.38
C PHE A 169 35.26 2.06 -22.84
N GLY A 170 34.39 2.48 -23.77
CA GLY A 170 34.66 2.40 -25.20
C GLY A 170 35.91 3.20 -25.60
N THR A 171 36.01 4.45 -25.14
CA THR A 171 37.20 5.28 -25.41
C THR A 171 38.48 4.69 -24.81
N LEU A 172 38.38 4.07 -23.63
CA LEU A 172 39.50 3.40 -22.98
C LEU A 172 40.04 2.24 -23.80
N ILE A 173 39.15 1.39 -24.32
CA ILE A 173 39.54 0.28 -25.19
C ILE A 173 40.23 0.83 -26.45
N THR A 174 39.72 1.92 -27.04
CA THR A 174 40.36 2.49 -28.24
C THR A 174 41.75 3.05 -27.95
N ILE A 175 41.95 3.74 -26.83
CA ILE A 175 43.26 4.27 -26.42
C ILE A 175 44.22 3.13 -26.09
N ALA A 176 43.76 2.11 -25.36
CA ALA A 176 44.57 0.93 -25.05
C ALA A 176 44.99 0.17 -26.32
N PHE A 177 44.10 0.07 -27.32
CA PHE A 177 44.42 -0.55 -28.60
C PHE A 177 45.47 0.25 -29.39
N ILE A 178 45.35 1.58 -29.46
CA ILE A 178 46.34 2.45 -30.11
C ILE A 178 47.68 2.37 -29.37
N GLY A 179 47.65 2.41 -28.03
CA GLY A 179 48.82 2.28 -27.18
C GLY A 179 49.52 0.93 -27.36
N LEU A 180 48.77 -0.16 -27.50
CA LEU A 180 49.31 -1.50 -27.79
C LEU A 180 50.01 -1.54 -29.15
N ILE A 181 49.42 -0.94 -30.19
CA ILE A 181 50.04 -0.88 -31.51
C ILE A 181 51.34 -0.06 -31.45
N PHE A 182 51.31 1.13 -30.85
CA PHE A 182 52.47 2.01 -30.76
C PHE A 182 53.60 1.38 -29.94
N PHE A 183 53.29 0.85 -28.76
CA PHE A 183 54.28 0.23 -27.87
C PHE A 183 54.78 -1.11 -28.40
N GLY A 184 53.93 -1.87 -29.10
CA GLY A 184 54.31 -3.12 -29.75
C GLY A 184 55.25 -2.94 -30.94
N ILE A 185 55.26 -1.77 -31.58
CA ILE A 185 56.25 -1.41 -32.61
C ILE A 185 57.58 -1.05 -31.96
N GLU A 186 57.56 -0.29 -30.86
CA GLU A 186 58.78 0.27 -30.25
C GLU A 186 59.49 -0.69 -29.27
N THR A 187 58.75 -1.54 -28.52
CA THR A 187 59.31 -2.33 -27.42
C THR A 187 58.75 -3.76 -27.41
N LYS A 188 59.61 -4.75 -27.66
CA LYS A 188 59.19 -6.16 -27.83
C LYS A 188 58.66 -6.88 -26.57
N ASN A 189 58.74 -6.33 -25.35
CA ASN A 189 58.62 -7.17 -24.13
C ASN A 189 57.82 -6.64 -22.91
N GLU A 190 57.13 -5.50 -22.93
CA GLU A 190 56.33 -5.07 -21.75
C GLU A 190 54.89 -4.65 -22.11
N ILE A 191 54.04 -5.64 -22.39
CA ILE A 191 52.62 -5.44 -22.74
C ILE A 191 51.74 -5.24 -21.49
N SER A 192 52.19 -5.71 -20.31
CA SER A 192 51.39 -5.73 -19.08
C SER A 192 51.26 -4.38 -18.37
N GLY A 193 52.26 -3.49 -18.47
CA GLY A 193 52.28 -2.20 -17.76
C GLY A 193 51.25 -1.20 -18.27
N ALA A 194 51.00 -1.17 -19.59
CA ALA A 194 50.04 -0.26 -20.21
C ALA A 194 48.60 -0.53 -19.76
N LEU A 195 48.20 -1.81 -19.63
CA LEU A 195 46.83 -2.19 -19.25
C LEU A 195 46.49 -1.78 -17.80
N VAL A 196 47.45 -1.89 -16.88
CA VAL A 196 47.26 -1.53 -15.46
C VAL A 196 47.08 -0.02 -15.29
N LEU A 197 47.82 0.80 -16.06
CA LEU A 197 47.67 2.27 -16.06
C LEU A 197 46.28 2.71 -16.53
N TYR A 198 45.69 2.03 -17.53
CA TYR A 198 44.34 2.35 -18.02
C TYR A 198 43.21 1.88 -17.09
N GLY A 199 43.48 0.93 -16.17
CA GLY A 199 42.52 0.51 -15.15
C GLY A 199 42.09 1.63 -14.19
N TYR A 200 42.97 2.63 -13.96
CA TYR A 200 42.68 3.81 -13.13
C TYR A 200 41.69 4.80 -13.77
N LEU A 201 41.39 4.63 -15.06
CA LEU A 201 40.49 5.51 -15.80
C LEU A 201 39.02 5.09 -15.67
N ILE A 202 38.74 3.91 -15.11
CA ILE A 202 37.38 3.57 -14.66
C ILE A 202 37.07 4.46 -13.45
N PRO A 203 36.06 5.35 -13.52
CA PRO A 203 35.79 6.32 -12.46
C PRO A 203 35.02 5.65 -11.31
N ILE A 204 35.65 4.68 -10.64
CA ILE A 204 35.10 4.00 -9.46
C ILE A 204 34.81 5.04 -8.37
N SER A 205 35.65 6.06 -8.25
CA SER A 205 35.45 7.20 -7.34
C SER A 205 34.15 7.95 -7.60
N LEU A 206 33.79 8.18 -8.88
CA LEU A 206 32.55 8.88 -9.24
C LEU A 206 31.32 8.10 -8.77
N TYR A 207 31.31 6.78 -8.94
CA TYR A 207 30.21 5.93 -8.48
C TYR A 207 30.05 6.01 -6.96
N VAL A 208 31.16 5.85 -6.23
CA VAL A 208 31.17 5.92 -4.76
C VAL A 208 30.72 7.31 -4.27
N SER A 209 31.17 8.39 -4.91
CA SER A 209 30.76 9.74 -4.55
C SER A 209 29.26 9.98 -4.78
N ILE A 210 28.70 9.48 -5.88
CA ILE A 210 27.26 9.63 -6.16
C ILE A 210 26.43 8.83 -5.15
N GLU A 211 26.81 7.59 -4.85
CA GLU A 211 26.12 6.79 -3.83
C GLU A 211 26.17 7.45 -2.45
N LEU A 212 27.32 8.00 -2.07
CA LEU A 212 27.45 8.76 -0.84
C LEU A 212 26.54 9.99 -0.82
N MET A 213 26.45 10.74 -1.94
CA MET A 213 25.56 11.89 -2.06
C MET A 213 24.09 11.50 -1.93
N LYS A 214 23.65 10.36 -2.50
CA LYS A 214 22.28 9.86 -2.38
C LYS A 214 21.92 9.59 -0.92
N VAL A 215 22.82 8.94 -0.18
CA VAL A 215 22.64 8.64 1.25
C VAL A 215 22.58 9.92 2.08
N LEU A 216 23.52 10.84 1.86
CA LEU A 216 23.53 12.13 2.57
C LEU A 216 22.23 12.91 2.34
N LYS A 217 21.76 13.05 1.09
CA LYS A 217 20.48 13.71 0.78
C LYS A 217 19.30 13.07 1.52
N SER A 218 19.28 11.75 1.62
CA SER A 218 18.25 11.02 2.37
C SER A 218 18.24 11.37 3.86
N ILE A 219 19.43 11.51 4.46
CA ILE A 219 19.58 11.90 5.86
C ILE A 219 19.08 13.33 6.07
N PHE A 220 19.43 14.26 5.18
CA PHE A 220 18.97 15.65 5.24
C PHE A 220 17.44 15.76 5.16
N ILE A 221 16.79 15.01 4.26
CA ILE A 221 15.31 14.98 4.16
C ILE A 221 14.70 14.49 5.48
N ASN A 222 15.27 13.45 6.08
CA ASN A 222 14.75 12.86 7.32
C ASN A 222 14.93 13.77 8.55
N GLN A 223 15.89 14.70 8.50
CA GLN A 223 16.18 15.64 9.59
C GLN A 223 15.50 17.00 9.41
N ASP A 224 14.72 17.19 8.34
CA ASP A 224 14.06 18.47 8.07
C ASP A 224 12.83 18.67 8.98
N MET A 225 12.92 19.67 9.85
CA MET A 225 11.83 20.07 10.75
C MET A 225 10.63 20.67 10.02
N GLN A 226 10.81 21.28 8.82
CA GLN A 226 9.70 21.84 8.06
C GLN A 226 8.80 20.77 7.47
N MET A 227 9.33 19.58 7.22
CA MET A 227 8.58 18.43 6.72
C MET A 227 8.07 17.51 7.86
N HIS A 228 8.14 17.99 9.11
CA HIS A 228 7.64 17.27 10.27
C HIS A 228 6.14 17.46 10.46
N TYR A 229 5.39 16.37 10.58
CA TYR A 229 3.95 16.43 10.85
C TYR A 229 3.66 16.32 12.35
N GLU A 230 3.38 17.46 12.97
CA GLU A 230 3.22 17.61 14.43
C GLU A 230 2.08 16.76 15.00
N LYS A 231 0.93 16.65 14.32
CA LYS A 231 -0.26 15.98 14.89
C LYS A 231 -0.06 14.49 15.17
N THR A 232 0.81 13.81 14.42
CA THR A 232 1.11 12.39 14.67
C THR A 232 2.59 12.14 14.98
N ASP A 233 3.37 13.20 15.22
CA ASP A 233 4.80 13.14 15.52
C ASP A 233 5.58 12.26 14.51
N LYS A 234 5.41 12.56 13.22
CA LYS A 234 6.03 11.80 12.12
C LYS A 234 6.90 12.71 11.26
N PRO A 235 8.22 12.46 11.17
CA PRO A 235 9.08 13.15 10.21
C PRO A 235 8.84 12.63 8.79
N ALA A 236 9.33 13.37 7.80
CA ALA A 236 9.49 12.84 6.45
C ALA A 236 10.49 11.67 6.47
N ILE A 237 10.17 10.59 5.76
CA ILE A 237 11.03 9.39 5.68
C ILE A 237 11.30 9.09 4.21
N ALA A 238 12.53 9.35 3.77
CA ALA A 238 13.04 8.89 2.50
C ALA A 238 13.40 7.39 2.59
N ARG A 239 12.51 6.53 2.04
CA ARG A 239 12.70 5.07 2.07
C ARG A 239 13.70 4.54 1.03
N ILE A 240 13.84 5.23 -0.09
CA ILE A 240 14.69 4.82 -1.22
C ILE A 240 15.61 6.00 -1.57
N SER A 241 16.90 5.86 -1.29
CA SER A 241 17.91 6.90 -1.54
C SER A 241 18.13 7.18 -3.03
N ASN A 242 17.92 6.17 -3.88
CA ASN A 242 18.26 6.22 -5.31
C ASN A 242 17.35 7.14 -6.13
N LEU A 243 16.16 7.46 -5.61
CA LEU A 243 15.15 8.26 -6.30
C LEU A 243 15.09 9.72 -5.82
N ASN A 244 15.85 10.08 -4.79
CA ASN A 244 15.80 11.44 -4.20
C ASN A 244 16.08 12.55 -5.23
N GLU A 245 16.85 12.25 -6.27
CA GLU A 245 17.23 13.21 -7.32
C GLU A 245 16.14 13.41 -8.38
N GLU A 246 15.25 12.43 -8.55
CA GLU A 246 14.10 12.49 -9.45
C GLU A 246 13.00 13.41 -8.92
N LEU A 247 12.97 13.68 -7.61
CA LEU A 247 11.99 14.59 -7.00
C LEU A 247 11.99 15.98 -7.64
N ARG A 248 13.12 16.43 -8.18
CA ARG A 248 13.23 17.70 -8.90
C ARG A 248 12.66 17.64 -10.33
N GLN A 249 12.56 16.46 -10.92
CA GLN A 249 12.22 16.24 -12.33
C GLN A 249 10.76 15.78 -12.51
N VAL A 250 9.90 16.00 -11.52
CA VAL A 250 8.51 15.58 -11.59
C VAL A 250 7.70 16.60 -12.40
N ASP A 251 7.24 16.19 -13.58
CA ASP A 251 6.41 17.02 -14.46
C ASP A 251 4.90 16.92 -14.14
N THR A 252 4.46 15.78 -13.62
CA THR A 252 3.04 15.52 -13.35
C THR A 252 2.88 14.86 -11.99
N ILE A 253 2.01 15.45 -11.16
CA ILE A 253 1.66 14.91 -9.85
C ILE A 253 0.22 14.37 -9.92
N LEU A 254 0.07 13.07 -9.68
CA LEU A 254 -1.22 12.42 -9.59
C LEU A 254 -1.62 12.32 -8.11
N PHE A 255 -2.74 12.93 -7.75
CA PHE A 255 -3.27 12.90 -6.39
C PHE A 255 -4.50 12.01 -6.28
N GLY A 256 -4.52 11.16 -5.26
CA GLY A 256 -5.76 10.55 -4.80
C GLY A 256 -6.62 11.61 -4.10
N LYS A 257 -7.94 11.52 -4.22
CA LYS A 257 -8.85 12.44 -3.52
C LYS A 257 -8.87 12.16 -2.01
N MET A 258 -9.15 10.92 -1.65
CA MET A 258 -9.44 10.52 -0.28
C MET A 258 -8.16 10.22 0.51
N GLY A 259 -8.11 10.70 1.75
CA GLY A 259 -6.94 10.51 2.62
C GLY A 259 -5.70 11.33 2.22
N ILE A 260 -5.74 12.03 1.08
CA ILE A 260 -4.69 12.93 0.60
C ILE A 260 -5.24 14.37 0.49
N LEU A 261 -6.22 14.61 -0.39
CA LEU A 261 -6.83 15.94 -0.55
C LEU A 261 -7.92 16.23 0.49
N THR A 262 -8.64 15.20 0.94
CA THR A 262 -9.74 15.34 1.90
C THR A 262 -9.47 14.60 3.20
N CYS A 263 -9.77 15.23 4.34
CA CYS A 263 -9.68 14.62 5.68
C CYS A 263 -10.84 13.66 6.02
N ASN A 264 -11.66 13.27 5.04
CA ASN A 264 -12.86 12.43 5.20
C ASN A 264 -13.81 12.91 6.33
N SER A 265 -13.75 14.19 6.69
CA SER A 265 -14.66 14.85 7.62
C SER A 265 -15.59 15.76 6.81
N MET A 266 -16.89 15.67 7.06
CA MET A 266 -17.90 16.53 6.45
C MET A 266 -18.46 17.47 7.50
N GLU A 267 -18.24 18.77 7.29
CA GLU A 267 -18.78 19.83 8.14
C GLU A 267 -19.87 20.58 7.39
N PHE A 268 -20.99 20.83 8.07
CA PHE A 268 -22.06 21.64 7.52
C PHE A 268 -21.74 23.12 7.69
N VAL A 269 -21.57 23.85 6.58
CA VAL A 269 -21.03 25.21 6.60
C VAL A 269 -22.09 26.28 6.32
N LYS A 270 -22.87 26.12 5.24
CA LYS A 270 -23.87 27.08 4.77
C LYS A 270 -25.11 26.32 4.28
N CYS A 271 -26.28 26.96 4.39
CA CYS A 271 -27.50 26.49 3.75
C CYS A 271 -28.35 27.66 3.25
N SER A 272 -29.26 27.40 2.31
CA SER A 272 -30.26 28.38 1.90
C SER A 272 -31.64 27.86 2.28
N ILE A 273 -32.40 28.68 3.01
CA ILE A 273 -33.78 28.39 3.39
C ILE A 273 -34.64 29.53 2.82
N THR A 274 -35.62 29.19 1.97
CA THR A 274 -36.51 30.17 1.32
C THR A 274 -35.78 31.30 0.58
N GLY A 275 -34.61 31.01 -0.01
CA GLY A 275 -33.79 32.01 -0.72
C GLY A 275 -32.92 32.88 0.19
N VAL A 276 -33.01 32.72 1.51
CA VAL A 276 -32.12 33.38 2.48
C VAL A 276 -30.94 32.46 2.76
N ALA A 277 -29.71 32.96 2.57
CA ALA A 277 -28.49 32.22 2.88
C ALA A 277 -28.13 32.34 4.36
N TYR A 278 -27.84 31.21 4.99
CA TYR A 278 -27.41 31.07 6.38
C TYR A 278 -26.02 30.44 6.42
N GLY A 279 -25.18 30.90 7.34
CA GLY A 279 -23.78 30.45 7.50
C GLY A 279 -22.77 31.54 7.13
N ARG A 280 -21.91 31.91 8.10
CA ARG A 280 -20.95 33.03 7.99
C ARG A 280 -19.49 32.57 7.96
N VAL A 281 -19.24 31.29 7.71
CA VAL A 281 -17.87 30.76 7.69
C VAL A 281 -17.24 31.06 6.33
N VAL A 282 -16.07 31.72 6.35
CA VAL A 282 -15.26 32.00 5.17
C VAL A 282 -14.25 30.88 5.01
N ILE A 283 -14.41 30.10 3.94
CA ILE A 283 -13.54 28.98 3.59
C ILE A 283 -12.20 29.55 3.12
N GLU A 284 -11.09 28.84 3.36
CA GLU A 284 -9.74 29.27 2.97
C GLU A 284 -9.65 29.60 1.47
N VAL A 285 -10.28 28.79 0.61
CA VAL A 285 -10.40 29.02 -0.83
C VAL A 285 -11.06 30.36 -1.16
N GLU A 286 -12.11 30.73 -0.42
CA GLU A 286 -12.84 31.99 -0.62
C GLU A 286 -11.96 33.19 -0.21
N ARG A 287 -11.17 33.03 0.86
CA ARG A 287 -10.16 34.01 1.30
C ARG A 287 -9.04 34.22 0.28
N ASP A 288 -8.55 33.15 -0.34
CA ASP A 288 -7.47 33.22 -1.30
C ASP A 288 -7.93 33.82 -2.64
N LEU A 289 -9.15 33.50 -3.09
CA LEU A 289 -9.79 34.14 -4.24
C LEU A 289 -9.99 35.65 -4.02
N GLU A 290 -10.36 36.07 -2.80
CA GLU A 290 -10.49 37.49 -2.45
C GLU A 290 -9.14 38.21 -2.39
N LYS A 291 -8.05 37.52 -2.04
CA LYS A 291 -6.69 38.06 -2.10
C LYS A 291 -6.22 38.24 -3.55
N GLN A 292 -6.38 37.22 -4.39
CA GLN A 292 -6.01 37.32 -5.82
C GLN A 292 -6.73 38.48 -6.51
N LYS A 293 -8.04 38.63 -6.28
CA LYS A 293 -8.80 39.77 -6.82
C LYS A 293 -8.33 41.14 -6.31
N ARG A 294 -7.72 41.20 -5.13
CA ARG A 294 -7.15 42.41 -4.56
C ARG A 294 -5.77 42.74 -5.11
N ASP A 295 -4.98 41.71 -5.41
CA ASP A 295 -3.64 41.86 -5.99
C ASP A 295 -3.70 42.19 -7.50
N GLU A 296 -4.81 41.86 -8.17
CA GLU A 296 -5.07 42.19 -9.58
C GLU A 296 -5.72 43.57 -9.81
N ALA A 297 -6.14 44.27 -8.75
CA ALA A 297 -6.85 45.56 -8.80
C ALA A 297 -5.97 46.74 -8.40
#